data_AF-A0A6G1X1K6-F1
#
_entry.id   AF-A0A6G1X1K6-F1
#
_cell.length_a   1.000
_cell.length_b   1.000
_cell.length_c   1.000
_cell.angle_alpha   90.00
_cell.angle_beta   90.00
_cell.angle_gamma   90.00
#
_symmetry.space_group_name_H-M   'P 1'
#
loop_
_entity.id
_entity.type
_entity.pdbx_description
1 polymer ?
#
loop_
_entity_poly.entity_id
_entity_poly.type
_entity_poly.pdbx_seq_one_letter_code
_entity_poly.pdbx_strand_id
1 'polypeptide(L)' 'MKRLFFQLKTKWHTFKYNELNVVIPDCLDDQVKKELMEKKDYHEKAALRYILKS' A
#
# COMPACT_ATOMS: atom_id res chain seq x y z
N MET A 1 -13.83 0.21 12.82
CA MET A 1 -12.52 -0.46 13.00
C MET A 1 -11.90 -0.97 11.69
N LYS A 2 -12.59 -1.77 10.85
CA LYS A 2 -12.00 -2.34 9.62
C LYS A 2 -11.51 -1.29 8.60
N ARG A 3 -12.20 -0.15 8.45
CA ARG A 3 -11.77 0.98 7.61
C ARG A 3 -10.40 1.54 8.02
N LEU A 4 -10.22 1.83 9.32
CA LEU A 4 -8.97 2.32 9.88
C LEU A 4 -7.82 1.34 9.65
N PHE A 5 -8.09 0.03 9.77
CA PHE A 5 -7.12 -1.01 9.47
C PHE A 5 -6.63 -0.93 8.02
N PHE A 6 -7.53 -0.81 7.04
CA PHE A 6 -7.15 -0.69 5.63
C PHE A 6 -6.40 0.61 5.34
N GLN A 7 -6.81 1.73 5.92
CA GLN A 7 -6.12 3.02 5.79
C GLN A 7 -4.69 2.97 6.36
N LEU A 8 -4.50 2.34 7.52
CA LEU A 8 -3.19 2.14 8.11
C LEU A 8 -2.30 1.25 7.24
N LYS A 9 -2.86 0.17 6.67
CA LYS A 9 -2.14 -0.69 5.72
C LYS A 9 -1.71 0.10 4.48
N THR A 10 -2.58 0.91 3.88
CA THR A 10 -2.22 1.77 2.75
C THR A 10 -1.06 2.70 3.11
N LYS A 11 -1.11 3.37 4.26
CA LYS A 11 0.00 4.24 4.73
C LYS A 11 1.29 3.46 4.93
N TRP A 12 1.22 2.27 5.50
CA TRP A 12 2.38 1.40 5.71
C TRP A 12 3.05 1.00 4.39
N HIS A 13 2.26 0.59 3.39
CA HIS A 13 2.80 0.25 2.07
C HIS A 13 3.48 1.44 1.38
N THR A 14 2.89 2.64 1.50
CA THR A 14 3.51 3.88 0.98
C THR A 14 4.82 4.20 1.70
N PHE A 15 4.86 4.08 3.02
CA PHE A 15 6.07 4.33 3.78
C PHE A 15 7.18 3.34 3.40
N LYS A 16 6.84 2.05 3.32
CA LYS A 16 7.79 0.99 2.96
C LYS A 16 8.31 1.14 1.52
N TYR A 17 7.44 1.55 0.59
CA TYR A 17 7.87 1.89 -0.77
C TYR A 17 8.87 3.05 -0.77
N ASN A 18 8.59 4.13 -0.04
CA ASN A 18 9.49 5.27 0.04
C ASN A 18 10.81 4.91 0.72
N GLU A 19 10.78 4.14 1.81
CA GLU A 19 11.98 3.63 2.50
C GLU A 19 12.86 2.83 1.53
N LEU A 20 12.26 1.85 0.84
CA LEU A 20 12.97 0.99 -0.11
C LEU A 20 13.53 1.82 -1.30
N ASN A 21 12.77 2.79 -1.79
CA ASN A 21 13.19 3.66 -2.87
C ASN A 21 14.30 4.65 -2.46
N VAL A 22 14.42 4.97 -1.17
CA VAL A 22 15.50 5.84 -0.64
C VAL A 22 16.75 5.03 -0.30
N VAL A 23 16.59 3.84 0.29
CA VAL A 23 17.71 3.04 0.81
C VAL A 23 18.38 2.21 -0.29
N ILE A 24 17.59 1.69 -1.24
CA ILE A 24 18.08 0.81 -2.31
C ILE A 24 17.38 1.09 -3.66
N PRO A 25 17.38 2.33 -4.17
CA PRO A 25 16.69 2.68 -5.42
C PRO A 25 17.06 1.76 -6.60
N ASP A 26 18.35 1.43 -6.71
CA ASP A 26 18.92 0.66 -7.83
C ASP A 26 18.86 -0.86 -7.63
N CYS A 27 18.68 -1.35 -6.38
CA CYS A 27 18.52 -2.78 -6.08
C CYS A 27 17.06 -3.18 -5.85
N LEU A 28 16.14 -2.24 -5.89
CA LEU A 28 14.73 -2.53 -5.69
C LEU A 28 14.13 -3.14 -6.94
N ASP A 29 14.00 -4.46 -6.91
CA ASP A 29 13.38 -5.27 -7.96
C ASP A 29 12.00 -4.70 -8.36
N ASP A 30 11.79 -4.53 -9.66
CA ASP A 30 10.54 -4.01 -10.21
C ASP A 30 9.35 -4.91 -9.85
N GLN A 31 9.57 -6.21 -9.60
CA GLN A 31 8.57 -7.11 -9.07
C GLN A 31 8.11 -6.69 -7.66
N VAL A 32 9.04 -6.29 -6.79
CA VAL A 32 8.73 -5.83 -5.43
C VAL A 32 7.99 -4.50 -5.46
N LYS A 33 8.37 -3.58 -6.35
CA LYS A 33 7.63 -2.32 -6.58
C LYS A 33 6.20 -2.61 -7.03
N LYS A 34 6.03 -3.50 -8.00
CA LYS A 34 4.72 -3.88 -8.54
C LYS A 34 3.83 -4.50 -7.46
N GLU A 35 4.35 -5.45 -6.68
CA GLU A 35 3.60 -6.06 -5.58
C GLU A 35 3.18 -5.03 -4.51
N LEU A 36 4.05 -4.09 -4.16
CA LEU A 36 3.74 -3.04 -3.20
C LEU A 36 2.63 -2.12 -3.71
N MET A 37 2.64 -1.76 -4.99
CA MET A 37 1.57 -0.97 -5.59
C MET A 37 0.24 -1.73 -5.64
N GLU A 38 0.25 -3.01 -6.04
CA GLU A 38 -0.95 -3.84 -6.09
C GLU A 38 -1.59 -4.00 -4.70
N LYS A 39 -0.77 -4.23 -3.67
CA LYS A 39 -1.24 -4.31 -2.27
C LYS A 39 -1.81 -2.97 -1.81
N LYS A 40 -1.18 -1.84 -2.18
CA LYS A 40 -1.70 -0.50 -1.87
C LYS A 40 -3.09 -0.29 -2.48
N ASP A 41 -3.23 -0.57 -3.78
CA ASP A 41 -4.48 -0.40 -4.54
C ASP A 41 -5.60 -1.32 -4.01
N TYR A 42 -5.27 -2.57 -3.65
CA TYR A 42 -6.20 -3.47 -2.98
C TYR A 42 -6.74 -2.88 -1.68
N HIS A 43 -5.86 -2.38 -0.80
CA HIS A 43 -6.26 -1.83 0.48
C HIS A 43 -7.04 -0.51 0.34
N GLU A 44 -6.70 0.31 -0.64
CA GLU A 44 -7.43 1.53 -0.97
C GLU A 44 -8.86 1.21 -1.48
N LYS A 45 -8.99 0.29 -2.44
CA LYS A 45 -10.28 -0.21 -2.91
C LYS A 45 -11.08 -0.89 -1.81
N ALA A 46 -10.44 -1.65 -0.92
CA ALA A 46 -11.11 -2.26 0.22
C ALA A 46 -11.64 -1.18 1.18
N ALA A 47 -10.84 -0.17 1.51
CA ALA A 47 -11.26 0.95 2.34
C ALA A 47 -12.45 1.71 1.73
N LEU A 48 -12.43 1.96 0.41
CA LEU A 48 -13.53 2.60 -0.33
C LEU A 48 -14.80 1.74 -0.36
N ARG A 49 -14.68 0.43 -0.56
CA ARG A 49 -15.84 -0.48 -0.49
C ARG A 49 -16.52 -0.43 0.88
N TYR A 50 -15.77 -0.30 1.97
CA TYR A 50 -16.38 -0.11 3.29
C TYR A 50 -17.08 1.24 3.45
N ILE A 51 -16.74 2.26 2.66
CA ILE A 51 -17.45 3.55 2.64
C ILE A 51 -18.74 3.42 1.82
N LEU A 52 -18.69 2.73 0.66
CA LEU A 52 -19.85 2.56 -0.24
C LEU A 52 -20.88 1.53 0.26
N LYS A 53 -20.49 0.59 1.12
CA LYS A 53 -21.39 -0.41 1.72
C LYS A 53 -22.04 0.06 3.03
N SER A 54 -21.72 1.27 3.50
CA SER A 54 -22.18 1.82 4.78
C SER A 54 -23.26 2.87 4.60
#